data_AF-A0A1D1XGS9-F1
#
_entry.id   AF-A0A1D1XGS9-F1
#
_cell.length_a   1.000
_cell.length_b   1.000
_cell.length_c   1.000
_cell.angle_alpha   90.00
_cell.angle_beta   90.00
_cell.angle_gamma   90.00
#
_symmetry.space_group_name_H-M   'P 1'
#
loop_
_entity.id
_entity.type
_entity.pdbx_description
1 polymer ?
#
loop_
_entity_poly.entity_id
_entity_poly.type
_entity_poly.pdbx_seq_one_letter_code
_entity_poly.pdbx_strand_id
1 'polypeptide(L)'
;LAQGFGSLGLMTSVLVCPDGKTIEAEAAHGTVTRHYRVHQKGGETSTNSIASIFAWTRGLAHRAELDANASLLDFTEKLEAACVGVVESGKMTKDLALLIHGPKVSRDQYLNTEEFIDAVADELKARLACK
;
A
#
# COMPACT_ATOMS: atom_id res chain seq x y z
N LEU A 1 13.21 -1.81 -12.56
CA LEU A 1 13.36 -2.87 -11.52
C LEU A 1 12.02 -3.21 -10.86
N ALA A 2 11.25 -2.23 -10.33
CA ALA A 2 9.92 -2.47 -9.74
C ALA A 2 8.90 -3.24 -10.61
N GLN A 3 8.81 -2.94 -11.91
CA GLN A 3 7.87 -3.63 -12.81
C GLN A 3 8.19 -5.12 -13.01
N GLY A 4 9.42 -5.56 -12.69
CA GLY A 4 9.81 -6.97 -12.68
C GLY A 4 9.31 -7.74 -11.45
N PHE A 5 8.86 -7.04 -10.39
CA PHE A 5 8.24 -7.61 -9.19
C PHE A 5 6.71 -7.48 -9.20
N GLY A 6 6.13 -7.20 -10.37
CA GLY A 6 4.69 -7.08 -10.56
C GLY A 6 4.26 -5.64 -10.84
N SER A 7 4.15 -4.80 -9.81
CA SER A 7 3.65 -3.43 -9.94
C SER A 7 4.57 -2.41 -9.27
N LEU A 8 4.63 -1.19 -9.84
CA LEU A 8 5.29 -0.04 -9.21
C LEU A 8 4.69 0.29 -7.83
N GLY A 9 3.42 -0.06 -7.61
CA GLY A 9 2.74 0.10 -6.32
C GLY A 9 3.19 -0.87 -5.23
N LEU A 10 4.11 -1.80 -5.52
CA LEU A 10 4.66 -2.78 -4.57
C LEU A 10 6.08 -2.44 -4.10
N MET A 11 6.61 -1.26 -4.47
CA MET A 11 7.96 -0.85 -4.10
C MET A 11 7.94 0.37 -3.17
N THR A 12 8.68 0.26 -2.08
CA THR A 12 8.97 1.37 -1.15
C THR A 12 10.30 2.03 -1.51
N SER A 13 10.40 3.35 -1.28
CA SER A 13 11.66 4.08 -1.32
C SER A 13 11.93 4.66 0.07
N VAL A 14 13.09 4.36 0.64
CA VAL A 14 13.53 4.91 1.93
C VAL A 14 14.94 5.46 1.77
N LEU A 15 15.08 6.76 1.96
CA LEU A 15 16.38 7.44 2.04
C LEU A 15 16.86 7.39 3.49
N VAL A 16 18.06 6.86 3.72
CA VAL A 16 18.69 6.81 5.05
C VAL A 16 19.88 7.76 5.08
N CYS A 17 19.87 8.70 6.03
CA CYS A 17 20.98 9.63 6.20
C CYS A 17 22.20 8.94 6.86
N PRO A 18 23.43 9.45 6.62
CA PRO A 18 24.65 8.89 7.21
C PRO A 18 24.71 8.96 8.74
N ASP A 19 23.84 9.77 9.38
CA ASP A 19 23.75 9.87 10.83
C ASP A 19 23.10 8.63 11.49
N GLY A 20 22.53 7.73 10.69
CA GLY A 20 21.81 6.55 11.16
C GLY A 20 20.52 6.86 11.93
N LYS A 21 20.04 8.12 11.89
CA LYS A 21 18.90 8.61 12.67
C LYS A 21 17.83 9.26 11.82
N THR A 22 18.20 9.89 10.71
CA THR A 22 17.25 10.60 9.85
C THR A 22 16.91 9.72 8.66
N ILE A 23 15.61 9.54 8.40
CA ILE A 23 15.11 8.88 7.20
C ILE A 23 14.03 9.72 6.51
N GLU A 24 13.87 9.50 5.21
CA GLU A 24 12.73 9.95 4.42
C GLU A 24 12.13 8.73 3.73
N ALA A 25 10.81 8.58 3.79
CA ALA A 25 10.10 7.43 3.24
C ALA A 25 9.01 7.90 2.28
N GLU A 26 9.06 7.41 1.04
CA GLU A 26 8.16 7.79 -0.04
C GLU A 26 7.68 6.57 -0.84
N ALA A 27 6.61 6.77 -1.60
CA ALA A 27 6.20 5.80 -2.61
C ALA A 27 7.13 5.91 -3.83
N ALA A 28 7.65 4.79 -4.33
CA ALA A 28 8.60 4.80 -5.46
C ALA A 28 7.97 5.17 -6.83
N HIS A 29 6.67 5.49 -6.86
CA HIS A 29 5.93 5.86 -8.06
C HIS A 29 5.59 7.35 -8.09
N GLY A 30 5.45 7.92 -9.29
CA GLY A 30 4.97 9.30 -9.47
C GLY A 30 3.48 9.49 -9.12
N THR A 31 2.95 10.67 -9.40
CA THR A 31 1.59 11.12 -9.01
C THR A 31 0.42 10.46 -9.76
N VAL A 32 0.68 9.46 -10.62
CA VAL A 32 -0.34 8.71 -11.37
C VAL A 32 -1.32 9.63 -12.12
N THR A 33 -0.79 10.65 -12.82
CA THR A 33 -1.57 11.72 -13.48
C THR A 33 -2.72 11.22 -14.36
N ARG A 34 -2.54 10.07 -15.04
CA ARG A 34 -3.60 9.46 -15.85
C ARG A 34 -4.85 9.12 -15.04
N HIS A 35 -4.68 8.51 -13.86
CA HIS A 35 -5.80 8.18 -12.99
C HIS A 35 -6.41 9.45 -12.39
N TYR A 36 -5.58 10.43 -12.03
CA TYR A 36 -6.06 11.72 -11.55
C TYR A 36 -6.99 12.41 -12.56
N ARG A 37 -6.68 12.39 -13.86
CA ARG A 37 -7.57 12.94 -14.91
C ARG A 37 -8.90 12.20 -15.03
N VAL A 38 -8.96 10.90 -14.72
CA VAL A 38 -10.21 10.13 -14.69
C VAL A 38 -11.03 10.53 -13.47
N HIS A 39 -10.39 10.61 -12.30
CA HIS A 39 -11.00 11.07 -11.06
C HIS A 39 -11.59 12.49 -11.18
N GLN A 40 -10.87 13.43 -11.80
CA GLN A 40 -11.36 14.80 -12.05
C GLN A 40 -12.66 14.85 -12.87
N LYS A 41 -12.94 13.82 -13.67
CA LYS A 41 -14.16 13.70 -14.48
C LYS A 41 -15.26 12.90 -13.77
N GLY A 42 -15.07 12.54 -12.50
CA GLY A 42 -15.98 11.69 -11.73
C GLY A 42 -15.93 10.21 -12.14
N GLY A 43 -14.90 9.78 -12.87
CA GLY A 43 -14.72 8.38 -13.25
C GLY A 43 -14.12 7.54 -12.12
N GLU A 44 -14.50 6.27 -12.07
CA GLU A 44 -13.91 5.29 -11.14
C GLU A 44 -12.41 5.07 -11.44
N THR A 45 -11.60 4.99 -10.39
CA THR A 45 -10.17 4.69 -10.49
C THR A 45 -9.79 3.54 -9.57
N SER A 46 -8.83 2.73 -10.01
CA SER A 46 -8.24 1.65 -9.22
C SER A 46 -6.73 1.85 -9.20
N THR A 47 -6.29 2.76 -8.34
CA THR A 47 -4.88 3.08 -8.10
C THR A 47 -4.41 2.29 -6.90
N ASN A 48 -3.32 1.56 -7.05
CA ASN A 48 -2.72 0.82 -5.95
C ASN A 48 -2.21 1.76 -4.86
N SER A 49 -2.74 1.64 -3.64
CA SER A 49 -2.37 2.47 -2.50
C SER A 49 -1.29 1.84 -1.60
N ILE A 50 -0.84 0.61 -1.88
CA ILE A 50 0.09 -0.14 -1.02
C ILE A 50 1.40 0.62 -0.81
N ALA A 51 2.07 1.07 -1.87
CA ALA A 51 3.33 1.82 -1.73
C ALA A 51 3.16 3.12 -0.91
N SER A 52 2.02 3.80 -1.04
CA SER A 52 1.73 5.01 -0.24
C SER A 52 1.45 4.68 1.22
N ILE A 53 0.74 3.57 1.50
CA ILE A 53 0.55 3.07 2.87
C ILE A 53 1.90 2.68 3.48
N PHE A 54 2.75 1.99 2.71
CA PHE A 54 4.05 1.54 3.18
C PHE A 54 5.01 2.72 3.43
N ALA A 55 4.91 3.82 2.68
CA ALA A 55 5.65 5.04 3.00
C ALA A 55 5.31 5.55 4.41
N TRP A 56 4.02 5.55 4.78
CA TRP A 56 3.59 5.89 6.14
C TRP A 56 4.08 4.89 7.19
N THR A 57 3.89 3.59 6.98
CA THR A 57 4.30 2.58 7.97
C THR A 57 5.81 2.60 8.20
N ARG A 58 6.62 2.80 7.16
CA ARG A 58 8.08 2.88 7.29
C ARG A 58 8.54 4.11 8.06
N GLY A 59 7.94 5.28 7.80
CA GLY A 59 8.20 6.48 8.59
C GLY A 59 7.79 6.31 10.06
N LEU A 60 6.63 5.70 10.31
CA LEU A 60 6.13 5.45 11.67
C LEU A 60 6.93 4.38 12.42
N ALA A 61 7.38 3.32 11.73
CA ALA A 61 8.21 2.27 12.33
C ALA A 61 9.55 2.85 12.79
N HIS A 62 10.18 3.70 11.97
CA HIS A 62 11.39 4.42 12.37
C HIS A 62 11.16 5.35 13.56
N ARG A 63 10.04 6.08 13.59
CA ARG A 63 9.64 6.88 14.76
C ARG A 63 9.48 6.01 16.00
N ALA A 64 8.88 4.83 15.85
CA ALA A 64 8.69 3.86 16.93
C ALA A 64 10.02 3.38 17.49
N GLU A 65 10.99 3.07 16.64
CA GLU A 65 12.35 2.68 17.05
C GLU A 65 13.05 3.80 17.82
N LEU A 66 13.01 5.04 17.30
CA LEU A 66 13.63 6.20 17.96
C LEU A 66 13.03 6.50 19.34
N ASP A 67 11.75 6.19 19.55
CA ASP A 67 11.03 6.41 20.81
C ASP A 67 10.95 5.17 21.71
N ALA A 68 11.51 4.04 21.28
CA ALA A 68 11.30 2.73 21.91
C ALA A 68 9.81 2.40 22.13
N ASN A 69 8.95 2.77 21.18
CA ASN A 69 7.50 2.61 21.23
C ASN A 69 7.05 1.31 20.54
N ALA A 70 7.06 0.21 21.30
CA ALA A 70 6.62 -1.10 20.80
C ALA A 70 5.18 -1.11 20.27
N SER A 71 4.27 -0.30 20.84
CA SER A 71 2.87 -0.26 20.40
C SER A 71 2.69 0.35 19.01
N LEU A 72 3.50 1.36 18.67
CA LEU A 72 3.50 1.95 17.34
C LEU A 72 4.13 1.00 16.32
N LEU A 73 5.21 0.31 16.70
CA LEU A 73 5.86 -0.69 15.84
C LEU A 73 4.87 -1.82 15.48
N ASP A 74 4.21 -2.41 16.49
CA ASP A 74 3.19 -3.45 16.29
C ASP A 74 2.04 -2.98 15.37
N PHE A 75 1.58 -1.73 15.52
CA PHE A 75 0.58 -1.15 14.62
C PHE A 75 1.08 -1.11 13.16
N THR A 76 2.31 -0.65 12.93
CA THR A 76 2.87 -0.56 11.58
C THR A 76 3.03 -1.93 10.91
N GLU A 77 3.51 -2.93 11.65
CA GLU A 77 3.63 -4.31 11.18
C GLU A 77 2.26 -4.92 10.85
N LYS A 78 1.25 -4.68 11.69
CA LYS A 78 -0.13 -5.14 11.43
C LYS A 78 -0.76 -4.47 10.22
N LEU A 79 -0.49 -3.19 9.98
CA LEU A 79 -1.00 -2.48 8.79
C LEU A 79 -0.32 -3.00 7.51
N GLU A 80 0.99 -3.21 7.51
CA GLU A 80 1.67 -3.83 6.36
C GLU A 80 1.14 -5.25 6.09
N ALA A 81 0.97 -6.04 7.15
CA ALA A 81 0.43 -7.39 7.04
C ALA A 81 -1.04 -7.40 6.59
N ALA A 82 -1.84 -6.38 6.93
CA ALA A 82 -3.20 -6.23 6.45
C ALA A 82 -3.25 -5.98 4.94
N CYS A 83 -2.37 -5.12 4.41
CA CYS A 83 -2.26 -4.90 2.96
C CYS A 83 -1.93 -6.19 2.21
N VAL A 84 -0.97 -6.97 2.72
CA VAL A 84 -0.58 -8.27 2.13
C VAL A 84 -1.74 -9.27 2.21
N GLY A 85 -2.35 -9.41 3.39
CA GLY A 85 -3.47 -10.34 3.60
C GLY A 85 -4.68 -10.05 2.72
N VAL A 86 -5.00 -8.78 2.48
CA VAL A 86 -6.09 -8.38 1.56
C VAL A 86 -5.78 -8.84 0.14
N VAL A 87 -4.56 -8.60 -0.37
CA VAL A 87 -4.16 -9.06 -1.72
C VAL A 87 -4.16 -10.58 -1.81
N GLU A 88 -3.62 -11.29 -0.82
CA GLU A 88 -3.59 -12.77 -0.77
C GLU A 88 -5.00 -13.38 -0.67
N SER A 89 -5.96 -12.66 -0.09
CA SER A 89 -7.38 -13.05 -0.08
C SER A 89 -8.10 -12.87 -1.42
N GLY A 90 -7.40 -12.37 -2.45
CA GLY A 90 -7.92 -12.13 -3.79
C GLY A 90 -8.51 -10.73 -3.99
N LYS A 91 -8.52 -9.87 -2.96
CA LYS A 91 -8.97 -8.49 -3.05
C LYS A 91 -7.80 -7.59 -3.44
N MET A 92 -7.79 -7.06 -4.65
CA MET A 92 -6.66 -6.28 -5.14
C MET A 92 -7.08 -5.19 -6.12
N THR A 93 -6.19 -4.22 -6.36
CA THR A 93 -6.41 -3.18 -7.38
C THR A 93 -6.14 -3.71 -8.79
N LYS A 94 -6.61 -2.97 -9.80
CA LYS A 94 -6.62 -3.37 -11.20
C LYS A 94 -5.24 -3.67 -11.76
N ASP A 95 -4.22 -2.93 -11.33
CA ASP A 95 -2.84 -3.17 -11.72
C ASP A 95 -2.35 -4.57 -11.29
N LEU A 96 -2.71 -5.02 -10.08
CA LEU A 96 -2.37 -6.36 -9.59
C LEU A 96 -3.19 -7.44 -10.31
N ALA A 97 -4.48 -7.21 -10.50
CA ALA A 97 -5.36 -8.14 -11.23
C ALA A 97 -4.86 -8.35 -12.68
N LEU A 98 -4.35 -7.30 -13.33
CA LEU A 98 -3.78 -7.38 -14.69
C LEU A 98 -2.54 -8.27 -14.76
N LEU A 99 -1.77 -8.40 -13.67
CA LEU A 99 -0.60 -9.28 -13.61
C LEU A 99 -1.01 -10.75 -13.50
N ILE A 100 -2.10 -11.04 -12.79
CA ILE A 100 -2.58 -12.40 -12.55
C ILE A 100 -3.39 -12.91 -13.74
N HIS A 101 -4.33 -12.10 -14.24
CA HIS A 101 -5.31 -12.51 -15.25
C HIS A 101 -4.99 -12.01 -16.66
N GLY A 102 -3.92 -11.22 -16.82
CA GLY A 102 -3.53 -10.63 -18.10
C GLY A 102 -4.54 -9.58 -18.61
N PRO A 103 -4.62 -9.33 -19.92
CA PRO A 103 -5.46 -8.25 -20.47
C PRO A 103 -6.98 -8.49 -20.35
N LYS A 104 -7.41 -9.68 -19.92
CA LYS A 104 -8.82 -10.07 -19.81
C LYS A 104 -9.39 -9.85 -18.40
N VAL A 105 -8.96 -8.79 -17.72
CA VAL A 105 -9.47 -8.44 -16.38
C VAL A 105 -10.89 -7.90 -16.47
N SER A 106 -11.81 -8.53 -15.73
CA SER A 106 -13.19 -8.07 -15.54
C SER A 106 -13.34 -7.24 -14.26
N ARG A 107 -14.43 -6.46 -14.13
CA ARG A 107 -14.63 -5.54 -12.99
C ARG A 107 -14.76 -6.24 -11.64
N ASP A 108 -15.23 -7.48 -11.63
CA ASP A 108 -15.35 -8.35 -10.46
C ASP A 108 -14.01 -8.87 -9.93
N GLN A 109 -12.93 -8.74 -10.71
CA GLN A 109 -11.60 -9.24 -10.36
C GLN A 109 -10.71 -8.18 -9.70
N TYR A 110 -11.22 -6.96 -9.50
CA TYR A 110 -10.47 -5.89 -8.82
C TYR A 110 -11.39 -4.95 -8.04
N LEU A 111 -10.80 -4.26 -7.08
CA LEU A 111 -11.43 -3.20 -6.30
C LEU A 111 -11.01 -1.83 -6.83
N ASN A 112 -11.89 -0.85 -6.73
CA ASN A 112 -11.49 0.55 -6.90
C ASN A 112 -10.61 1.00 -5.73
N THR A 113 -10.04 2.21 -5.83
CA THR A 113 -9.06 2.72 -4.84
C THR A 113 -9.64 2.78 -3.42
N GLU A 114 -10.88 3.21 -3.28
CA GLU A 114 -11.55 3.37 -1.98
C GLU A 114 -11.95 2.01 -1.40
N GLU A 115 -12.55 1.14 -2.20
CA GLU A 115 -12.91 -0.24 -1.83
C GLU A 115 -11.69 -1.03 -1.32
N PHE A 116 -10.53 -0.85 -1.95
CA PHE A 116 -9.29 -1.50 -1.50
C PHE A 116 -8.81 -0.95 -0.15
N ILE A 117 -8.88 0.37 0.06
CA ILE A 117 -8.52 1.00 1.35
C ILE A 117 -9.46 0.52 2.46
N ASP A 118 -10.77 0.43 2.18
CA ASP A 118 -11.76 -0.09 3.13
C ASP A 118 -11.49 -1.55 3.49
N ALA A 119 -11.16 -2.39 2.49
CA ALA A 119 -10.80 -3.78 2.73
C ALA A 119 -9.56 -3.92 3.64
N VAL A 120 -8.54 -3.07 3.44
CA VAL A 120 -7.35 -3.01 4.30
C VAL A 120 -7.71 -2.53 5.71
N ALA A 121 -8.57 -1.53 5.83
CA ALA A 121 -9.02 -1.03 7.13
C ALA A 121 -9.78 -2.11 7.93
N ASP A 122 -10.63 -2.90 7.29
CA ASP A 122 -11.35 -3.98 7.94
C ASP A 122 -10.45 -5.14 8.37
N GLU A 123 -9.49 -5.52 7.52
CA GLU A 123 -8.46 -6.51 7.86
C GLU A 123 -7.58 -6.03 9.05
N LEU A 124 -7.19 -4.75 9.05
CA LEU A 124 -6.44 -4.15 10.16
C LEU A 124 -7.25 -4.18 11.46
N LYS A 125 -8.53 -3.81 11.43
CA LYS A 125 -9.40 -3.87 12.63
C LYS A 125 -9.44 -5.29 13.22
N ALA A 126 -9.56 -6.31 12.37
CA ALA A 126 -9.52 -7.70 12.82
C ALA A 126 -8.19 -8.07 13.49
N ARG A 127 -7.06 -7.64 12.91
CA ARG A 127 -5.71 -7.87 13.47
C ARG A 127 -5.46 -7.13 14.77
N LEU A 128 -6.04 -5.95 14.95
CA LEU A 128 -5.93 -5.17 16.20
C LEU A 128 -6.84 -5.72 17.31
N ALA A 129 -7.96 -6.37 16.96
CA ALA A 129 -8.87 -6.98 17.92
C ALA A 129 -8.34 -8.30 18.51
N CYS A 130 -7.48 -9.01 17.77
CA CYS A 130 -6.81 -10.20 18.26
C CYS A 130 -5.64 -9.81 19.19
N LYS A 131 -5.74 -10.17 20.47
CA LYS A 131 -4.65 -10.01 21.46
C LYS A 131 -3.81 -11.25 21.56
#